data_AF-A0A915ILX9-F1
#
_entry.id   AF-A0A915ILX9-F1
#
_cell.length_a   1.000
_cell.length_b   1.000
_cell.length_c   1.000
_cell.angle_alpha   90.00
_cell.angle_beta   90.00
_cell.angle_gamma   90.00
#
_symmetry.space_group_name_H-M   'P 1'
#
loop_
_entity.id
_entity.type
_entity.pdbx_description
1 polymer ?
#
loop_
_entity_poly.entity_id
_entity_poly.type
_entity_poly.pdbx_seq_one_letter_code
_entity_poly.pdbx_strand_id
1 'polypeptide(L)'
;MPKQSIIWQHFDPLLGDKAKHLYCKKDFMVKNSLTKGLWDHLSSKHSAAFAKAKKEEKKAKMEASEQKSKIYQVVSQEIMCLVEPDDEGNNEVESSIVSPTESRSSTPSHGHGPIDKYFGAARQIPAVDHLLFSWLVDGTLPYTIVDNKPFQLFVETINRLPHKYSLPHN
;
A
#
# COMPACT_ATOMS: atom_id res chain seq x y z
N MET A 1 4.80 4.79 -18.47
CA MET A 1 6.14 5.33 -18.10
C MET A 1 6.06 5.89 -16.69
N PRO A 2 6.85 5.41 -15.71
CA PRO A 2 6.85 5.98 -14.36
C PRO A 2 7.34 7.43 -14.38
N LYS A 3 6.74 8.30 -13.56
CA LYS A 3 7.15 9.71 -13.44
C LYS A 3 8.57 9.79 -12.86
N GLN A 4 9.57 9.94 -13.72
CA GLN A 4 10.95 10.19 -13.30
C GLN A 4 11.00 11.50 -12.50
N SER A 5 11.78 11.51 -11.41
CA SER A 5 11.95 12.69 -10.55
C SER A 5 12.42 13.92 -11.35
N ILE A 6 11.93 15.11 -10.99
CA ILE A 6 12.17 16.38 -11.72
C ILE A 6 13.67 16.66 -11.96
N ILE A 7 14.54 16.22 -11.06
CA ILE A 7 16.00 16.30 -11.23
C ILE A 7 16.49 15.72 -12.56
N TRP A 8 15.85 14.67 -13.09
CA TRP A 8 16.22 14.03 -14.36
C TRP A 8 16.01 14.92 -15.58
N GLN A 9 15.23 16.01 -15.49
CA GLN A 9 15.12 16.99 -16.59
C GLN A 9 16.44 17.73 -16.88
N HIS A 10 17.44 17.62 -15.99
CA HIS A 10 18.76 18.21 -16.16
C HIS A 10 19.85 17.19 -16.58
N PHE A 11 19.53 15.90 -16.66
CA PHE A 11 20.50 14.84 -16.90
C PHE A 11 20.02 13.88 -18.00
N ASP A 12 20.92 13.58 -18.92
CA ASP A 12 20.73 12.59 -19.97
C ASP A 12 21.07 11.19 -19.41
N PRO A 13 20.11 10.24 -19.33
CA PRO A 13 20.39 8.89 -18.86
C PRO A 13 21.22 8.13 -19.91
N LEU A 14 22.38 7.63 -19.49
CA LEU A 14 23.25 6.81 -20.32
C LEU A 14 22.97 5.31 -20.06
N LEU A 15 23.57 4.44 -20.86
CA LEU A 15 23.44 2.99 -20.69
C LEU A 15 23.97 2.54 -19.31
N GLY A 16 23.14 1.84 -18.54
CA GLY A 16 23.45 1.38 -17.17
C GLY A 16 23.27 2.47 -16.11
N ASP A 17 23.99 2.36 -14.99
CA ASP A 17 23.89 3.28 -13.84
C ASP A 17 24.62 4.62 -14.05
N LYS A 18 24.49 5.24 -15.24
CA LYS A 18 25.21 6.47 -15.61
C LYS A 18 24.27 7.57 -16.08
N ALA A 19 24.59 8.81 -15.73
CA ALA A 19 23.84 9.99 -16.14
C ALA A 19 24.80 11.14 -16.49
N LYS A 20 24.55 11.86 -17.58
CA LYS A 20 25.37 13.00 -18.02
C LYS A 20 24.62 14.31 -17.81
N HIS A 21 25.21 15.27 -17.10
CA HIS A 21 24.56 16.57 -16.91
C HIS A 21 24.50 17.34 -18.23
N LEU A 22 23.31 17.84 -18.61
CA LEU A 22 23.06 18.43 -19.93
C LEU A 22 23.93 19.65 -20.23
N TYR A 23 24.24 20.47 -19.21
CA TYR A 23 24.98 21.73 -19.38
C TYR A 23 26.50 21.59 -19.27
N CYS A 24 26.99 20.96 -18.20
CA CYS A 24 28.45 20.84 -17.96
C CYS A 24 29.07 19.56 -18.54
N LYS A 25 28.25 18.67 -19.13
CA LYS A 25 28.65 17.40 -19.75
C LYS A 25 29.40 16.42 -18.84
N LYS A 26 29.39 16.65 -17.51
CA LYS A 26 30.00 15.76 -16.53
C LYS A 26 29.15 14.51 -16.33
N ASP A 27 29.83 13.36 -16.25
CA ASP A 27 29.21 12.07 -15.99
C ASP A 27 29.09 11.78 -14.49
N PHE A 28 27.99 11.14 -14.12
CA PHE A 28 27.63 10.73 -12.76
C PHE A 28 27.26 9.25 -12.74
N MET A 29 27.63 8.57 -11.66
CA MET A 29 27.24 7.18 -11.40
C MET A 29 26.06 7.17 -10.43
N VAL A 30 24.91 6.65 -10.85
CA VAL A 30 23.64 6.68 -10.11
C VAL A 30 23.36 5.29 -9.52
N LYS A 31 24.04 4.97 -8.43
CA LYS A 31 23.82 3.69 -7.72
C LYS A 31 22.42 3.66 -7.09
N ASN A 32 21.74 2.52 -7.20
CA ASN A 32 20.47 2.22 -6.54
C ASN A 32 19.36 3.29 -6.74
N SER A 33 19.31 3.93 -7.93
CA SER A 33 18.38 5.04 -8.26
C SER A 33 18.47 6.31 -7.38
N LEU A 34 19.49 6.42 -6.53
CA LEU A 34 19.62 7.53 -5.59
C LEU A 34 20.03 8.85 -6.28
N THR A 35 19.10 9.80 -6.37
CA THR A 35 19.34 11.08 -7.04
C THR A 35 20.11 12.11 -6.19
N LYS A 36 20.64 11.74 -5.01
CA LYS A 36 21.30 12.69 -4.10
C LYS A 36 22.52 13.36 -4.75
N GLY A 37 23.41 12.59 -5.36
CA GLY A 37 24.61 13.14 -6.02
C GLY A 37 24.29 14.08 -7.19
N LEU A 38 23.15 13.88 -7.85
CA LEU A 38 22.65 14.78 -8.91
C LEU A 38 22.23 16.14 -8.33
N TRP A 39 21.52 16.12 -7.19
CA TRP A 39 21.15 17.33 -6.45
C TRP A 39 22.37 18.08 -5.89
N ASP A 40 23.33 17.36 -5.31
CA ASP A 40 24.56 17.94 -4.75
C ASP A 40 25.45 18.56 -5.86
N HIS A 41 25.45 17.98 -7.06
CA HIS A 41 26.08 18.61 -8.23
C HIS A 41 25.35 19.89 -8.65
N LEU A 42 24.02 19.82 -8.78
CA LEU A 42 23.21 20.93 -9.25
C LEU A 42 23.31 22.12 -8.28
N SER A 43 23.29 21.89 -6.96
CA SER A 43 23.46 22.95 -5.95
C SER A 43 24.85 23.60 -5.99
N SER A 44 25.91 22.80 -6.13
CA SER A 44 27.30 23.27 -6.05
C SER A 44 27.84 23.92 -7.34
N LYS A 45 27.30 23.57 -8.51
CA LYS A 45 27.77 24.10 -9.81
C LYS A 45 26.74 24.87 -10.61
N HIS A 46 25.45 24.69 -10.33
CA HIS A 46 24.35 25.22 -11.14
C HIS A 46 23.22 25.75 -10.25
N SER A 47 23.55 26.60 -9.28
CA SER A 47 22.63 27.11 -8.24
C SER A 47 21.31 27.68 -8.80
N ALA A 48 21.34 28.36 -9.95
CA ALA A 48 20.14 28.83 -10.64
C ALA A 48 19.21 27.68 -11.13
N ALA A 49 19.79 26.62 -11.70
CA ALA A 49 19.04 25.43 -12.10
C ALA A 49 18.53 24.66 -10.87
N PHE A 50 19.31 24.58 -9.79
CA PHE A 50 18.90 23.98 -8.51
C PHE A 50 17.69 24.70 -7.91
N ALA A 51 17.69 26.03 -7.88
CA ALA A 51 16.57 26.82 -7.38
C ALA A 51 15.30 26.60 -8.20
N LYS A 52 15.42 26.53 -9.54
CA LYS A 52 14.31 26.20 -10.43
C LYS A 52 13.75 24.79 -10.15
N ALA A 53 14.61 23.78 -10.17
CA ALA A 53 14.24 22.38 -9.93
C ALA A 53 13.55 22.19 -8.57
N LYS A 54 14.02 22.88 -7.51
CA LYS A 54 13.38 22.83 -6.18
C LYS A 54 12.00 23.49 -6.14
N LYS A 55 11.81 24.60 -6.87
CA LYS A 55 10.49 25.25 -6.99
C LYS A 55 9.49 24.34 -7.71
N GLU A 56 9.92 23.69 -8.77
CA GLU A 56 9.12 22.72 -9.53
C GLU A 56 8.81 21.47 -8.71
N GLU A 57 9.78 20.93 -7.96
CA GLU A 57 9.56 19.79 -7.04
C GLU A 57 8.51 20.12 -5.97
N LYS A 58 8.55 21.32 -5.39
CA LYS A 58 7.54 21.76 -4.42
C LYS A 58 6.16 21.92 -5.07
N LYS A 59 6.08 22.49 -6.28
CA LYS A 59 4.82 22.62 -7.02
C LYS A 59 4.20 21.25 -7.32
N ALA A 60 4.98 20.32 -7.89
CA ALA A 60 4.50 18.99 -8.23
C ALA A 60 4.03 18.18 -7.00
N LYS A 61 4.70 18.35 -5.84
CA LYS A 61 4.26 17.74 -4.57
C LYS A 61 2.95 18.35 -4.05
N MET A 62 2.77 19.67 -4.17
CA MET A 62 1.53 20.36 -3.79
C MET A 62 0.36 19.93 -4.68
N GLU A 63 0.56 19.93 -5.99
CA GLU A 63 -0.44 19.51 -7.00
C GLU A 63 -0.85 18.04 -6.82
N ALA A 64 0.12 17.14 -6.58
CA ALA A 64 -0.17 15.74 -6.28
C ALA A 64 -0.92 15.54 -4.94
N SER A 65 -0.66 16.39 -3.94
CA SER A 65 -1.40 16.38 -2.67
C SER A 65 -2.83 16.89 -2.83
N GLU A 66 -3.01 17.95 -3.62
CA GLU A 66 -4.32 18.53 -3.92
C GLU A 66 -5.19 17.54 -4.70
N GLN A 67 -4.63 16.86 -5.71
CA GLN A 67 -5.38 15.87 -6.48
C GLN A 67 -5.76 14.64 -5.65
N LYS A 68 -4.90 14.20 -4.73
CA LYS A 68 -5.27 13.16 -3.74
C LYS A 68 -6.42 13.61 -2.83
N SER A 69 -6.41 14.86 -2.37
CA SER A 69 -7.50 15.43 -1.57
C SER A 69 -8.84 15.42 -2.32
N LYS A 70 -8.83 15.83 -3.60
CA LYS A 70 -10.03 15.82 -4.46
C LYS A 70 -10.59 14.41 -4.66
N ILE A 71 -9.74 13.42 -4.90
CA ILE A 71 -10.15 12.01 -5.02
C ILE A 71 -10.82 11.54 -3.72
N TYR A 72 -10.20 11.83 -2.56
CA TYR A 72 -10.78 11.46 -1.26
C TYR A 72 -12.15 12.11 -1.01
N GLN A 73 -12.33 13.39 -1.38
CA GLN A 73 -13.61 14.07 -1.27
C GLN A 73 -14.70 13.44 -2.15
N VAL A 74 -14.41 13.10 -3.40
CA VAL A 74 -15.37 12.45 -4.31
C VAL A 74 -15.78 11.07 -3.77
N VAL A 75 -14.81 10.23 -3.41
CA VAL A 75 -15.09 8.89 -2.84
C VAL A 75 -15.91 8.98 -1.54
N SER A 76 -15.62 9.96 -0.68
CA SER A 76 -16.39 10.19 0.54
C SER A 76 -17.84 10.59 0.26
N GLN A 77 -18.08 11.34 -0.82
CA GLN A 77 -19.41 11.80 -1.20
C GLN A 77 -20.25 10.68 -1.82
N GLU A 78 -19.65 9.82 -2.65
CA GLU A 78 -20.35 8.66 -3.25
C GLU A 78 -20.77 7.64 -2.18
N ILE A 79 -19.90 7.33 -1.21
CA ILE A 79 -20.20 6.40 -0.10
C ILE A 79 -21.39 6.89 0.74
N MET A 80 -21.48 8.21 0.99
CA MET A 80 -22.58 8.80 1.77
C MET A 80 -23.95 8.72 1.07
N CYS A 81 -24.00 8.53 -0.24
CA CYS A 81 -25.25 8.42 -1.00
C CYS A 81 -25.73 6.97 -1.21
N LEU A 82 -24.92 5.97 -0.87
CA LEU A 82 -25.24 4.54 -1.05
C LEU A 82 -25.79 3.87 0.21
N VAL A 83 -25.89 4.60 1.33
CA VAL A 83 -26.64 4.16 2.51
C VAL A 83 -28.11 4.52 2.27
N GLU A 84 -28.80 3.69 1.50
CA GLU A 84 -30.27 3.70 1.51
C GLU A 84 -30.73 3.37 2.94
N PRO A 85 -31.67 4.13 3.53
CA PRO A 85 -32.23 3.76 4.81
C PRO A 85 -33.11 2.52 4.60
N ASP A 86 -32.61 1.37 5.05
CA ASP A 86 -33.41 0.14 5.10
C ASP A 86 -34.72 0.42 5.84
N ASP A 87 -35.84 0.28 5.13
CA ASP A 87 -37.19 0.40 5.68
C ASP A 87 -37.33 -0.61 6.82
N GLU A 88 -37.88 -0.20 7.98
CA GLU A 88 -37.89 -1.00 9.23
C GLU A 88 -38.87 -2.20 9.13
N GLY A 89 -38.50 -3.18 8.31
CA GLY A 89 -39.16 -4.46 8.11
C GLY A 89 -38.98 -5.39 9.31
N ASN A 90 -39.69 -5.07 10.39
CA ASN A 90 -39.72 -5.81 11.64
C ASN A 90 -39.85 -7.34 11.43
N ASN A 91 -38.78 -8.08 11.73
CA ASN A 91 -38.76 -9.55 11.75
C ASN A 91 -38.10 -10.04 13.04
N GLU A 92 -38.93 -10.31 14.05
CA GLU A 92 -38.52 -11.09 15.21
C GLU A 92 -38.20 -12.52 14.77
N VAL A 93 -36.92 -12.91 14.81
CA VAL A 93 -36.49 -14.30 14.63
C VAL A 93 -35.75 -14.74 15.89
N GLU A 94 -36.32 -15.70 16.62
CA GLU A 94 -35.79 -16.17 17.90
C GLU A 94 -34.38 -16.76 17.77
N SER A 95 -33.42 -16.16 18.50
CA SER A 95 -32.06 -16.66 18.63
C SER A 95 -31.99 -17.77 19.68
N SER A 96 -32.13 -19.02 19.26
CA SER A 96 -31.82 -20.19 20.11
C SER A 96 -30.32 -20.32 20.33
N ILE A 97 -29.88 -19.97 21.54
CA ILE A 97 -28.48 -20.08 21.99
C ILE A 97 -28.14 -21.55 22.25
N VAL A 98 -27.14 -22.08 21.56
CA VAL A 98 -26.54 -23.40 21.86
C VAL A 98 -25.04 -23.22 22.14
N SER A 99 -24.66 -23.40 23.39
CA SER A 99 -23.28 -23.22 23.88
C SER A 99 -22.36 -24.36 23.45
N PRO A 100 -21.18 -24.10 22.83
CA PRO A 100 -20.17 -25.11 22.60
C PRO A 100 -19.46 -25.49 23.91
N THR A 101 -19.49 -26.77 24.27
CA THR A 101 -18.81 -27.29 25.46
C THR A 101 -17.32 -27.49 25.20
N GLU A 102 -16.46 -27.06 26.13
CA GLU A 102 -15.02 -27.33 26.05
C GLU A 102 -14.71 -28.83 26.12
N SER A 103 -13.68 -29.28 25.40
CA SER A 103 -13.09 -30.61 25.60
C SER A 103 -11.59 -30.57 25.42
N ARG A 104 -10.88 -30.77 26.55
CA ARG A 104 -9.42 -30.90 26.61
C ARG A 104 -8.98 -32.28 26.14
N SER A 105 -7.90 -32.35 25.38
CA SER A 105 -7.06 -33.55 25.27
C SER A 105 -5.59 -33.15 25.12
N SER A 106 -4.68 -33.94 25.69
CA SER A 106 -3.26 -33.58 25.83
C SER A 106 -2.33 -34.67 25.31
N THR A 107 -1.11 -34.24 24.91
CA THR A 107 0.18 -34.97 24.81
C THR A 107 0.50 -35.68 23.48
N PRO A 108 1.79 -36.04 23.19
CA PRO A 108 3.09 -35.53 23.69
C PRO A 108 4.14 -35.18 22.59
N SER A 109 5.28 -34.65 23.07
CA SER A 109 6.53 -34.25 22.40
C SER A 109 7.25 -35.28 21.50
N HIS A 110 7.76 -34.83 20.34
CA HIS A 110 9.11 -35.02 19.73
C HIS A 110 9.22 -34.10 18.47
N GLY A 111 10.38 -33.64 17.95
CA GLY A 111 11.77 -33.63 18.45
C GLY A 111 12.77 -33.02 17.43
N HIS A 112 13.63 -32.07 17.85
CA HIS A 112 14.81 -31.46 17.19
C HIS A 112 14.76 -30.86 15.76
N GLY A 113 15.05 -29.56 15.67
CA GLY A 113 15.51 -28.85 14.46
C GLY A 113 15.62 -27.33 14.69
N PRO A 114 16.77 -26.66 14.43
CA PRO A 114 16.89 -25.20 14.56
C PRO A 114 16.56 -24.48 13.23
N ILE A 115 16.09 -23.23 13.35
CA ILE A 115 15.72 -22.32 12.25
C ILE A 115 14.37 -22.67 11.60
N ASP A 116 13.29 -22.14 12.19
CA ASP A 116 12.17 -21.48 11.49
C ASP A 116 11.10 -21.09 12.53
N LYS A 117 11.21 -19.86 13.04
CA LYS A 117 10.26 -19.28 14.00
C LYS A 117 9.64 -18.01 13.42
N TYR A 118 8.71 -18.13 12.49
CA TYR A 118 7.53 -17.28 12.34
C TYR A 118 6.53 -18.01 11.42
N PHE A 119 5.24 -17.90 11.73
CA PHE A 119 4.13 -18.68 11.12
C PHE A 119 4.21 -20.20 11.35
N GLY A 120 3.52 -20.66 12.40
CA GLY A 120 2.95 -22.01 12.38
C GLY A 120 2.00 -22.15 11.20
N ALA A 121 1.81 -23.38 10.70
CA ALA A 121 1.15 -23.69 9.43
C ALA A 121 -0.36 -23.38 9.40
N ALA A 122 -0.71 -22.10 9.44
CA ALA A 122 -1.94 -21.60 8.84
C ALA A 122 -1.91 -22.01 7.37
N ARG A 123 -2.83 -22.89 6.96
CA ARG A 123 -2.98 -23.26 5.55
C ARG A 123 -3.18 -21.96 4.76
N GLN A 124 -2.25 -21.62 3.87
CA GLN A 124 -2.51 -20.59 2.86
C GLN A 124 -3.79 -21.02 2.14
N ILE A 125 -4.82 -20.19 2.22
CA ILE A 125 -6.09 -20.41 1.53
C ILE A 125 -5.94 -19.63 0.22
N PRO A 126 -5.68 -20.28 -0.94
CA PRO A 126 -5.30 -19.55 -2.14
C PRO A 126 -6.37 -18.56 -2.61
N ALA A 127 -7.64 -18.81 -2.26
CA ALA A 127 -8.75 -17.89 -2.50
C ALA A 127 -8.61 -16.54 -1.76
N VAL A 128 -8.04 -16.51 -0.54
CA VAL A 128 -7.81 -15.26 0.20
C VAL A 128 -6.71 -14.45 -0.46
N ASP A 129 -5.62 -15.11 -0.88
CA ASP A 129 -4.52 -14.46 -1.60
C ASP A 129 -5.01 -13.91 -2.96
N HIS A 130 -5.86 -14.65 -3.68
CA HIS A 130 -6.49 -14.18 -4.92
C HIS A 130 -7.43 -12.98 -4.71
N LEU A 131 -8.25 -12.98 -3.67
CA LEU A 131 -9.12 -11.84 -3.33
C LEU A 131 -8.29 -10.61 -2.95
N LEU A 132 -7.27 -10.79 -2.13
CA LEU A 132 -6.34 -9.71 -1.76
C LEU A 132 -5.62 -9.16 -3.00
N PHE A 133 -5.16 -10.04 -3.90
CA PHE A 133 -4.49 -9.63 -5.13
C PHE A 133 -5.43 -8.86 -6.07
N SER A 134 -6.67 -9.31 -6.26
CA SER A 134 -7.69 -8.55 -7.02
C SER A 134 -7.87 -7.17 -6.40
N TRP A 135 -8.12 -7.10 -5.09
CA TRP A 135 -8.37 -5.84 -4.39
C TRP A 135 -7.19 -4.86 -4.46
N LEU A 136 -5.95 -5.36 -4.44
CA LEU A 136 -4.74 -4.56 -4.66
C LEU A 136 -4.62 -4.04 -6.10
N VAL A 137 -4.95 -4.88 -7.10
CA VAL A 137 -4.91 -4.52 -8.53
C VAL A 137 -6.01 -3.53 -8.87
N ASP A 138 -7.26 -3.84 -8.50
CA ASP A 138 -8.46 -3.05 -8.76
C ASP A 138 -8.40 -1.69 -8.04
N GLY A 139 -7.93 -1.66 -6.79
CA GLY A 139 -7.70 -0.44 -6.03
C GLY A 139 -6.43 0.34 -6.43
N THR A 140 -5.60 -0.18 -7.34
CA THR A 140 -4.26 0.34 -7.69
C THR A 140 -3.32 0.55 -6.48
N LEU A 141 -3.51 -0.25 -5.43
CA LEU A 141 -2.82 -0.11 -4.15
C LEU A 141 -1.41 -0.72 -4.22
N PRO A 142 -0.39 -0.06 -3.63
CA PRO A 142 0.95 -0.62 -3.58
C PRO A 142 1.00 -1.82 -2.64
N TYR A 143 1.70 -2.88 -3.05
CA TYR A 143 1.82 -4.14 -2.29
C TYR A 143 2.29 -3.95 -0.83
N THR A 144 3.07 -2.89 -0.57
CA THR A 144 3.53 -2.47 0.77
C THR A 144 2.40 -2.15 1.76
N ILE A 145 1.14 -2.05 1.31
CA ILE A 145 -0.01 -1.87 2.20
C ILE A 145 -0.29 -3.12 3.04
N VAL A 146 0.03 -4.32 2.54
CA VAL A 146 -0.18 -5.60 3.25
C VAL A 146 0.74 -5.72 4.48
N ASP A 147 1.96 -5.19 4.37
CA ASP A 147 2.94 -5.13 5.47
C ASP A 147 2.64 -4.01 6.48
N ASN A 148 1.64 -3.17 6.23
CA ASN A 148 1.36 -2.00 7.06
C ASN A 148 0.59 -2.41 8.32
N LYS A 149 1.07 -1.98 9.50
CA LYS A 149 0.49 -2.36 10.81
C LYS A 149 -1.03 -2.05 10.94
N PRO A 150 -1.52 -0.87 10.53
CA PRO A 150 -2.96 -0.61 10.35
C PRO A 150 -3.73 -1.66 9.54
N PHE A 151 -3.19 -2.16 8.43
CA PHE A 151 -3.85 -3.17 7.60
C PHE A 151 -3.87 -4.54 8.31
N GLN A 152 -2.78 -4.91 8.97
CA GLN A 152 -2.73 -6.12 9.80
C GLN A 152 -3.75 -6.07 10.94
N LEU A 153 -3.90 -4.93 11.63
CA LEU A 153 -4.92 -4.72 12.66
C LEU A 153 -6.34 -4.78 12.09
N PHE A 154 -6.57 -4.28 10.88
CA PHE A 154 -7.86 -4.38 10.19
C PHE A 154 -8.22 -5.84 9.87
N VAL A 155 -7.28 -6.60 9.31
CA VAL A 155 -7.47 -8.05 9.04
C VAL A 155 -7.67 -8.84 10.34
N GLU A 156 -6.89 -8.53 11.40
CA GLU A 156 -7.08 -9.13 12.73
C GLU A 156 -8.44 -8.79 13.33
N THR A 157 -8.95 -7.55 13.11
CA THR A 157 -10.27 -7.13 13.57
C THR A 157 -11.38 -7.89 12.84
N ILE A 158 -11.30 -8.02 11.51
CA ILE A 158 -12.25 -8.81 10.72
C ILE A 158 -12.27 -10.28 11.19
N ASN A 159 -11.11 -10.89 11.39
CA ASN A 159 -11.00 -12.28 11.86
C ASN A 159 -11.52 -12.50 13.29
N ARG A 160 -11.73 -11.43 14.08
CA ARG A 160 -12.33 -11.48 15.42
C ARG A 160 -13.84 -11.25 15.42
N LEU A 161 -14.45 -10.86 14.29
CA LEU A 161 -15.90 -10.68 14.22
C LEU A 161 -16.59 -12.05 14.24
N PRO A 162 -17.57 -12.28 15.14
CA PRO A 162 -18.18 -13.60 15.34
C PRO A 162 -19.16 -14.01 14.21
N HIS A 163 -19.46 -13.12 13.26
CA HIS A 163 -20.44 -13.35 12.22
C HIS A 163 -19.79 -13.54 10.85
N LYS A 164 -20.21 -14.59 10.15
CA LYS A 164 -19.97 -14.74 8.71
C LYS A 164 -20.71 -13.61 8.01
N TYR A 165 -19.98 -12.72 7.34
CA TYR A 165 -20.57 -11.85 6.34
C TYR A 165 -21.13 -12.72 5.21
N SER A 166 -22.46 -12.89 5.18
CA SER A 166 -23.15 -13.35 3.98
C SER A 166 -23.09 -12.23 2.95
N LEU A 167 -22.18 -12.35 1.98
CA LEU A 167 -22.19 -11.48 0.81
C LEU A 167 -23.56 -11.61 0.13
N PRO A 168 -24.21 -10.50 -0.26
CA PRO A 168 -25.47 -10.57 -0.99
C PRO A 168 -25.24 -11.33 -2.31
N HIS A 169 -26.05 -12.36 -2.54
CA HIS A 169 -26.06 -13.06 -3.82
C HIS A 169 -26.81 -12.20 -4.84
N ASN A 170 -26.07 -11.70 -5.84
CA ASN A 170 -26.62 -11.24 -7.12
C ASN A 170 -26.99 -12.45 -7.99
#